data_AF-A0A9D3SDC5-F1
#
_entry.id   AF-A0A9D3SDC5-F1
#
_cell.length_a   1.000
_cell.length_b   1.000
_cell.length_c   1.000
_cell.angle_alpha   90.00
_cell.angle_beta   90.00
_cell.angle_gamma   90.00
#
_symmetry.space_group_name_H-M   'P 1'
#
loop_
_entity.id
_entity.type
_entity.pdbx_description
1 polymer ?
#
loop_
_entity_poly.entity_id
_entity_poly.type
_entity_poly.pdbx_seq_one_letter_code
_entity_poly.pdbx_strand_id
1 'polypeptide(L)'
;MLRQKKQEEKRKNKKAFKNEKHAKKQLREKQKQECKVRNAQLIAEEEKQFQTYAKDVIETARKGQRNTSILHKASKVGIGGGRGPVFGVIRPSYQVQDKSGVQLPSYVRRKKLDVTTYMQESRKRLGFTG
;
A
#
# COMPACT_ATOMS: atom_id res chain seq x y z
N MET A 1 -31.41 -29.94 -43.06
CA MET A 1 -29.93 -29.83 -43.04
C MET A 1 -29.38 -28.43 -42.76
N LEU A 2 -29.89 -27.34 -43.36
CA LEU A 2 -29.32 -25.99 -43.20
C LEU A 2 -29.26 -25.48 -41.73
N ARG A 3 -30.28 -25.75 -40.93
CA ARG A 3 -30.34 -25.33 -39.51
C ARG A 3 -29.27 -25.99 -38.64
N GLN A 4 -28.98 -27.26 -38.86
CA GLN A 4 -27.96 -28.01 -38.10
C GLN A 4 -26.55 -27.47 -38.40
N LYS A 5 -26.23 -27.24 -39.68
CA LYS A 5 -24.95 -26.60 -40.08
C LYS A 5 -24.76 -25.23 -39.41
N LYS A 6 -25.81 -24.39 -39.40
CA LYS A 6 -25.79 -23.06 -38.76
C LYS A 6 -25.57 -23.13 -37.23
N GLN A 7 -26.10 -24.18 -36.59
CA GLN A 7 -25.97 -24.39 -35.15
C GLN A 7 -24.57 -24.88 -34.78
N GLU A 8 -23.99 -25.76 -35.60
CA GLU A 8 -22.64 -26.27 -35.42
C GLU A 8 -21.58 -25.18 -35.61
N GLU A 9 -21.76 -24.32 -36.62
CA GLU A 9 -20.90 -23.17 -36.88
C GLU A 9 -20.93 -22.17 -35.71
N LYS A 10 -22.12 -21.88 -35.16
CA LYS A 10 -22.26 -21.07 -33.94
C LYS A 10 -21.53 -21.69 -32.74
N ARG A 11 -21.56 -23.02 -32.58
CA ARG A 11 -20.83 -23.72 -31.50
C ARG A 11 -19.32 -23.65 -31.70
N LYS A 12 -18.83 -23.81 -32.94
CA LYS A 12 -17.41 -23.66 -33.29
C LYS A 12 -16.93 -22.23 -33.03
N ASN A 13 -17.65 -21.21 -33.50
CA ASN A 13 -17.32 -19.80 -33.23
C ASN A 13 -17.32 -19.47 -31.73
N LYS A 14 -18.32 -19.97 -30.97
CA LYS A 14 -18.36 -19.75 -29.52
C LYS A 14 -17.19 -20.41 -28.78
N LYS A 15 -16.74 -21.59 -29.23
CA LYS A 15 -15.53 -22.24 -28.69
C LYS A 15 -14.27 -21.46 -29.04
N ALA A 16 -14.10 -21.06 -30.31
CA ALA A 16 -12.95 -20.26 -30.76
C ALA A 16 -12.83 -18.95 -29.96
N PHE A 17 -13.94 -18.22 -29.79
CA PHE A 17 -13.96 -16.98 -29.01
C PHE A 17 -13.59 -17.19 -27.53
N LYS A 18 -14.07 -18.27 -26.91
CA LYS A 18 -13.70 -18.62 -25.53
C LYS A 18 -12.21 -18.96 -25.41
N ASN A 19 -11.66 -19.72 -26.35
CA ASN A 19 -10.25 -20.10 -26.36
C ASN A 19 -9.35 -18.87 -26.55
N GLU A 20 -9.71 -17.96 -27.46
CA GLU A 20 -8.98 -16.71 -27.70
C GLU A 20 -9.00 -15.81 -26.45
N LYS A 21 -10.15 -15.68 -25.78
CA LYS A 21 -10.27 -14.92 -24.53
C LYS A 21 -9.39 -15.53 -23.41
N HIS A 22 -9.33 -16.85 -23.34
CA HIS A 22 -8.51 -17.55 -22.35
C HIS A 22 -7.00 -17.37 -22.63
N ALA A 23 -6.59 -17.48 -23.90
CA ALA A 23 -5.22 -17.22 -24.32
C ALA A 23 -4.78 -15.79 -24.03
N LYS A 24 -5.63 -14.80 -24.34
CA LYS A 24 -5.39 -13.38 -24.00
C LYS A 24 -5.27 -13.16 -22.49
N LYS A 25 -6.08 -13.85 -21.68
CA LYS A 25 -6.00 -13.76 -20.21
C LYS A 25 -4.67 -14.32 -19.68
N GLN A 26 -4.27 -15.51 -20.14
CA GLN A 26 -3.00 -16.13 -19.74
C GLN A 26 -1.80 -15.27 -20.14
N LEU A 27 -1.81 -14.69 -21.35
CA LEU A 27 -0.76 -13.78 -21.79
C LEU A 27 -0.65 -12.55 -20.87
N ARG A 28 -1.79 -11.94 -20.51
CA ARG A 28 -1.81 -10.81 -19.56
C ARG A 28 -1.30 -11.20 -18.17
N GLU A 29 -1.62 -12.40 -17.70
CA GLU A 29 -1.12 -12.89 -16.41
C GLU A 29 0.38 -13.13 -16.43
N LYS A 30 0.92 -13.71 -17.50
CA LYS A 30 2.36 -13.87 -17.70
C LYS A 30 3.08 -12.52 -17.73
N GLN A 31 2.59 -11.58 -18.54
CA GLN A 31 3.15 -10.22 -18.60
C GLN A 31 3.12 -9.52 -17.23
N LYS A 32 2.02 -9.64 -16.48
CA LYS A 32 1.94 -9.11 -15.11
C LYS A 32 2.99 -9.72 -14.20
N GLN A 33 3.22 -11.03 -14.30
CA GLN A 33 4.20 -11.71 -13.48
C GLN A 33 5.63 -11.29 -13.84
N GLU A 34 5.95 -11.19 -15.13
CA GLU A 34 7.24 -10.68 -15.61
C GLU A 34 7.49 -9.24 -15.14
N CYS A 35 6.50 -8.35 -15.26
CA CYS A 35 6.60 -6.99 -14.74
C CYS A 35 6.84 -6.97 -13.23
N LYS A 36 6.17 -7.83 -12.45
CA LYS A 36 6.40 -7.91 -11.00
C LYS A 36 7.84 -8.31 -10.67
N VAL A 37 8.39 -9.29 -11.38
CA VAL A 37 9.77 -9.76 -11.16
C VAL A 37 10.77 -8.66 -11.50
N ARG A 38 10.61 -8.01 -12.67
CA ARG A 38 11.48 -6.89 -13.06
C ARG A 38 11.40 -5.72 -12.10
N ASN A 39 10.19 -5.35 -11.67
CA ASN A 39 10.00 -4.28 -10.70
C ASN A 39 10.62 -4.62 -9.35
N ALA A 40 10.54 -5.86 -8.89
CA ALA A 40 11.17 -6.27 -7.63
C ALA A 40 12.70 -6.13 -7.67
N GLN A 41 13.32 -6.44 -8.82
CA GLN A 41 14.77 -6.25 -9.02
C GLN A 41 15.14 -4.76 -8.99
N LEU A 42 14.40 -3.92 -9.73
CA LEU A 42 14.63 -2.47 -9.76
C LEU A 42 14.49 -1.85 -8.37
N ILE A 43 13.44 -2.20 -7.62
CA ILE A 43 13.22 -1.71 -6.26
C ILE A 43 14.39 -2.08 -5.33
N ALA A 44 14.95 -3.28 -5.46
CA ALA A 44 16.09 -3.69 -4.65
C ALA A 44 17.37 -2.90 -4.99
N GLU A 45 17.60 -2.60 -6.27
CA GLU A 45 18.71 -1.77 -6.72
C GLU A 45 18.55 -0.32 -6.24
N GLU A 46 17.37 0.26 -6.40
CA GLU A 46 17.04 1.61 -5.91
C GLU A 46 17.22 1.73 -4.39
N GLU A 47 16.75 0.74 -3.63
CA GLU A 47 16.92 0.71 -2.17
C GLU A 47 18.41 0.65 -1.78
N LYS A 48 19.22 -0.13 -2.50
CA LYS A 48 20.66 -0.20 -2.26
C LYS A 48 21.33 1.16 -2.51
N GLN A 49 20.96 1.86 -3.58
CA GLN A 49 21.47 3.19 -3.89
C GLN A 49 21.03 4.20 -2.83
N PHE A 50 19.75 4.19 -2.44
CA PHE A 50 19.20 5.03 -1.38
C PHE A 50 19.95 4.84 -0.06
N GLN A 51 20.16 3.58 0.37
CA GLN A 51 20.86 3.29 1.62
C GLN A 51 22.33 3.73 1.61
N THR A 52 23.00 3.62 0.46
CA THR A 52 24.37 4.11 0.30
C THR A 52 24.42 5.63 0.47
N TYR A 53 23.59 6.36 -0.27
CA TYR A 53 23.50 7.81 -0.17
C TYR A 53 23.06 8.29 1.23
N ALA A 54 22.09 7.61 1.85
CA ALA A 54 21.61 7.96 3.19
C ALA A 54 22.72 7.87 4.24
N LYS A 55 23.62 6.88 4.13
CA LYS A 55 24.81 6.78 4.99
C LYS A 55 25.70 7.99 4.82
N ASP A 56 26.03 8.36 3.59
CA ASP A 56 26.90 9.50 3.29
C ASP A 56 26.33 10.81 3.85
N VAL A 57 25.02 11.02 3.72
CA VAL A 57 24.32 12.18 4.28
C VAL A 57 24.36 12.18 5.80
N ILE A 58 24.11 11.04 6.44
CA ILE A 58 24.19 10.89 7.90
C ILE A 58 25.61 11.17 8.40
N GLU A 59 26.62 10.64 7.72
CA GLU A 59 28.01 10.87 8.08
C GLU A 59 28.41 12.33 7.94
N THR A 60 27.99 12.98 6.85
CA THR A 60 28.22 14.41 6.62
C THR A 60 27.53 15.26 7.69
N ALA A 61 26.28 14.93 8.05
CA ALA A 61 25.56 15.61 9.13
C ALA A 61 26.22 15.39 10.49
N ARG A 62 26.73 14.17 10.76
CA ARG A 62 27.49 13.84 11.97
C ARG A 62 28.78 14.65 12.06
N LYS A 63 29.54 14.75 10.96
CA LYS A 63 30.76 15.59 10.87
C LYS A 63 30.44 17.06 11.14
N GLY A 64 29.29 17.54 10.66
CA GLY A 64 28.78 18.88 10.95
C GLY A 64 28.11 19.06 12.31
N GLN A 65 28.25 18.10 13.25
CA GLN A 65 27.64 18.12 14.60
C GLN A 65 26.12 18.37 14.61
N ARG A 66 25.41 18.01 13.53
CA ARG A 66 23.95 18.12 13.43
C ARG A 66 23.29 16.90 14.06
N ASN A 67 22.05 17.06 14.52
CA ASN A 67 21.27 15.96 15.07
C ASN A 67 20.90 14.93 13.96
N THR A 68 21.49 13.73 14.03
CA THR A 68 21.29 12.66 13.05
C THR A 68 20.14 11.70 13.39
N SER A 69 19.51 11.83 14.56
CA SER A 69 18.48 10.88 15.04
C SER A 69 17.29 10.76 14.09
N ILE A 70 16.87 11.88 13.49
CA ILE A 70 15.77 11.94 12.52
C ILE A 70 16.16 11.23 11.22
N LEU A 71 17.40 11.42 10.76
CA LEU A 71 17.91 10.80 9.54
C LEU A 71 18.03 9.28 9.69
N HIS A 72 18.54 8.81 10.83
CA HIS A 72 18.56 7.38 11.17
C HIS A 72 17.16 6.78 11.27
N LYS A 73 16.18 7.56 11.74
CA LYS A 73 14.80 7.11 11.78
C LYS A 73 14.21 7.03 10.37
N ALA A 74 14.50 8.01 9.51
CA ALA A 74 14.02 8.03 8.13
C ALA A 74 14.62 6.88 7.28
N SER A 75 15.91 6.60 7.42
CA SER A 75 16.58 5.54 6.63
C SER A 75 16.12 4.11 6.97
N LYS A 76 15.59 3.90 8.18
CA LYS A 76 15.08 2.59 8.64
C LYS A 76 13.65 2.27 8.22
N VAL A 77 12.84 3.27 7.84
CA VAL A 77 11.40 3.08 7.58
C VAL A 77 11.13 2.38 6.25
N GLY A 78 12.13 2.30 5.36
CA GLY A 78 12.01 1.65 4.04
C GLY A 78 11.13 2.42 3.07
N ILE A 79 10.84 1.81 1.92
CA ILE A 79 10.07 2.42 0.83
C ILE A 79 8.61 2.54 1.25
N GLY A 80 8.05 3.75 1.15
CA GLY A 80 6.69 4.04 1.61
C GLY A 80 6.68 4.57 3.05
N GLY A 81 6.61 5.89 3.21
CA GLY A 81 6.48 6.54 4.53
C GLY A 81 5.11 6.34 5.22
N GLY A 82 4.37 5.30 4.84
CA GLY A 82 3.03 5.03 5.37
C GLY A 82 3.05 4.58 6.82
N ARG A 83 1.88 4.61 7.48
CA ARG A 83 1.70 4.11 8.87
C ARG A 83 1.19 2.67 8.95
N GLY A 84 1.00 2.00 7.81
CA GLY A 84 0.56 0.61 7.76
C GLY A 84 1.60 -0.39 8.30
N PRO A 85 1.21 -1.65 8.46
CA PRO A 85 2.11 -2.77 8.72
C PRO A 85 3.07 -2.91 7.53
N VAL A 86 4.29 -3.33 7.85
CA VAL A 86 5.36 -3.49 6.87
C VAL A 86 5.12 -4.79 6.09
N PHE A 87 5.01 -4.70 4.77
CA PHE A 87 4.96 -5.86 3.88
C PHE A 87 6.27 -5.94 3.09
N GLY A 88 7.23 -6.70 3.60
CA GLY A 88 8.57 -6.77 3.00
C GLY A 88 9.29 -5.42 3.07
N VAL A 89 9.59 -4.82 1.92
CA VAL A 89 10.30 -3.53 1.80
C VAL A 89 9.34 -2.34 1.77
N ILE A 90 8.05 -2.58 1.51
CA ILE A 90 7.06 -1.52 1.35
C ILE A 90 6.26 -1.36 2.63
N ARG A 91 6.21 -0.12 3.14
CA ARG A 91 5.31 0.25 4.22
C ARG A 91 4.14 1.10 3.68
N PRO A 92 3.02 0.46 3.29
CA PRO A 92 1.89 1.16 2.71
C PRO A 92 1.27 2.15 3.70
N SER A 93 0.74 3.25 3.17
CA SER A 93 -0.21 4.10 3.88
C SER A 93 -1.60 3.52 3.64
N TYR A 94 -2.21 2.92 4.67
CA TYR A 94 -3.66 2.68 4.62
C TYR A 94 -4.37 4.02 4.77
N GLN A 95 -4.53 4.71 3.65
CA GLN A 95 -5.40 5.87 3.58
C GLN A 95 -6.82 5.35 3.47
N VAL A 96 -7.65 5.61 4.49
CA VAL A 96 -9.10 5.52 4.30
C VAL A 96 -9.44 6.65 3.33
N GLN A 97 -9.89 6.31 2.12
CA GLN A 97 -10.36 7.28 1.13
C GLN A 97 -11.87 7.40 1.27
N ASP A 98 -12.42 8.60 1.14
CA ASP A 98 -13.85 8.77 0.92
C ASP A 98 -14.22 8.53 -0.57
N LYS A 99 -15.49 8.68 -0.94
CA LYS A 99 -15.96 8.49 -2.32
C LYS A 99 -15.31 9.42 -3.35
N SER A 100 -14.68 10.52 -2.92
CA SER A 100 -13.98 11.49 -3.76
C SER A 100 -12.48 11.17 -3.94
N GLY A 101 -11.96 10.13 -3.27
CA GLY A 101 -10.55 9.75 -3.32
C GLY A 101 -9.65 10.62 -2.44
N VAL A 102 -10.22 11.54 -1.66
CA VAL A 102 -9.48 12.39 -0.72
C VAL A 102 -9.01 11.55 0.46
N GLN A 103 -7.73 11.70 0.81
CA GLN A 103 -7.13 11.04 1.97
C GLN A 103 -7.77 11.58 3.27
N LEU A 104 -8.39 10.70 4.06
CA LEU A 104 -8.87 11.08 5.39
C LEU A 104 -7.71 11.28 6.38
N PRO A 105 -7.87 12.20 7.36
CA PRO A 105 -6.90 12.39 8.43
C PRO A 105 -6.62 11.06 9.15
N SER A 106 -5.35 10.76 9.41
CA SER A 106 -5.01 9.55 10.17
C SER A 106 -5.58 9.65 11.58
N TYR A 107 -6.50 8.75 11.95
CA TYR A 107 -6.97 8.64 13.32
C TYR A 107 -5.85 8.09 14.20
N VAL A 108 -5.14 8.97 14.90
CA VAL A 108 -4.20 8.57 15.94
C VAL A 108 -5.00 8.53 17.23
N ARG A 109 -5.20 7.35 17.81
CA ARG A 109 -5.58 7.28 19.23
C ARG A 109 -4.43 7.91 20.01
N ARG A 110 -4.54 9.22 20.29
CA ARG A 110 -3.75 9.84 21.35
C ARG A 110 -4.03 9.03 22.60
N LYS A 111 -2.97 8.70 23.36
CA LYS A 111 -3.00 7.87 24.58
C LYS A 111 -4.35 8.00 25.27
N LYS A 112 -4.97 6.86 25.64
CA LYS A 112 -6.25 6.80 26.36
C LYS A 112 -6.29 7.97 27.33
N LEU A 113 -6.96 9.06 26.92
CA LEU A 113 -7.37 10.07 27.88
C LEU A 113 -8.22 9.26 28.85
N ASP A 114 -8.01 9.42 30.14
CA ASP A 114 -8.76 8.69 31.15
C ASP A 114 -10.21 9.22 31.08
N VAL A 115 -10.96 8.72 30.09
CA VAL A 115 -12.28 9.22 29.70
C VAL A 115 -13.23 9.03 30.87
N THR A 116 -13.00 8.01 31.69
CA THR A 116 -13.65 7.79 32.98
C THR A 116 -13.58 9.03 33.86
N THR A 117 -12.40 9.61 34.05
CA THR A 117 -12.19 10.77 34.94
C THR A 117 -12.85 12.02 34.37
N TYR A 118 -12.67 12.31 33.08
CA TYR A 118 -13.31 13.45 32.41
C TYR A 118 -14.84 13.32 32.28
N MET A 119 -15.33 12.10 32.06
CA MET A 119 -16.77 11.80 31.98
C MET A 119 -17.43 11.94 33.35
N GLN A 120 -16.78 11.51 34.42
CA GLN A 120 -17.29 11.67 35.79
C GLN A 120 -17.36 13.14 36.20
N GLU A 121 -16.33 13.94 35.89
CA GLU A 121 -16.35 15.38 36.14
C GLU A 121 -17.44 16.10 35.32
N SER A 122 -17.60 15.72 34.05
CA SER A 122 -18.63 16.29 33.18
C SER A 122 -20.04 15.91 33.62
N ARG A 123 -20.26 14.65 34.05
CA ARG A 123 -21.53 14.19 34.62
C ARG A 123 -21.90 14.95 35.88
N LYS A 124 -20.95 15.19 36.79
CA LYS A 124 -21.17 16.03 37.98
C LYS A 124 -21.55 17.46 37.62
N ARG A 125 -20.86 18.07 36.64
CA ARG A 125 -21.18 19.43 36.16
C ARG A 125 -22.56 19.53 35.51
N LEU A 126 -23.01 18.46 34.86
CA LEU A 126 -24.31 18.37 34.20
C LEU A 126 -25.43 17.85 35.13
N GLY A 127 -25.15 17.67 36.42
CA GLY A 127 -26.14 17.22 37.41
C GLY A 127 -26.51 15.73 37.32
N PHE A 128 -25.81 14.94 36.51
CA PHE A 128 -26.00 13.48 36.47
C PHE A 128 -25.20 12.85 37.61
N THR A 129 -25.74 12.83 38.82
CA THR A 129 -25.23 12.01 39.93
C THR A 129 -25.88 10.63 39.87
N GLY A 130 -25.09 9.61 39.51
CA GLY A 130 -25.45 8.20 39.63
C GLY A 130 -24.22 7.39 39.99
#